data_AF-A0A919XWZ4-F1
#
_entry.id   AF-A0A919XWZ4-F1
#
_cell.length_a   1.000
_cell.length_b   1.000
_cell.length_c   1.000
_cell.angle_alpha   90.00
_cell.angle_beta   90.00
_cell.angle_gamma   90.00
#
_symmetry.space_group_name_H-M   'P 1'
#
loop_
_entity.id
_entity.type
_entity.pdbx_description
1 polymer ?
#
loop_
_entity_poly.entity_id
_entity_poly.type
_entity_poly.pdbx_seq_one_letter_code
_entity_poly.pdbx_strand_id
1 'polypeptide(L)' 'MTIEKERQKLNQLAEQYGVRHKAVLHQSMLLDTLINKYNKIKYDDLKRKQPIA' A
#
# COMPACT_ATOMS: atom_id res chain seq x y z
N MET A 1 -7.76 3.52 -8.17
CA MET A 1 -6.77 4.04 -7.20
C MET A 1 -5.42 3.43 -7.51
N THR A 2 -4.35 4.23 -7.58
CA THR A 2 -2.96 3.75 -7.69
C THR A 2 -2.27 3.91 -6.34
N ILE A 3 -1.30 3.04 -6.02
CA ILE A 3 -0.52 3.11 -4.77
C ILE A 3 0.08 4.52 -4.59
N GLU A 4 0.54 5.14 -5.67
CA GLU A 4 1.15 6.46 -5.63
C GLU A 4 0.18 7.57 -5.19
N LYS A 5 -1.08 7.51 -5.61
CA LYS A 5 -2.09 8.48 -5.17
C LYS A 5 -2.37 8.37 -3.67
N GLU A 6 -2.42 7.16 -3.14
CA GLU A 6 -2.62 6.94 -1.70
C GLU A 6 -1.39 7.35 -0.88
N ARG A 7 -0.18 7.25 -1.45
CA ARG A 7 1.06 7.78 -0.86
C ARG A 7 1.05 9.31 -0.76
N GLN A 8 0.71 9.99 -1.86
CA GLN A 8 0.61 11.45 -1.86
C GLN A 8 -0.40 11.94 -0.82
N LYS A 9 -1.57 11.28 -0.73
CA LYS A 9 -2.59 11.62 0.26
C LYS A 9 -2.11 11.38 1.70
N LEU A 10 -1.37 10.31 1.97
CA LEU A 10 -0.79 10.05 3.29
C LEU A 10 0.21 11.14 3.69
N ASN A 11 1.08 11.56 2.77
CA ASN A 11 2.04 12.64 3.00
C ASN A 11 1.35 13.96 3.31
N GLN A 12 0.32 14.33 2.53
CA GLN A 12 -0.45 15.55 2.79
C GLN A 12 -1.11 15.54 4.18
N LEU A 13 -1.69 14.40 4.58
CA LEU A 13 -2.28 14.27 5.91
C LEU A 13 -1.23 14.33 7.02
N ALA A 14 -0.04 13.77 6.79
CA ALA A 14 1.06 13.81 7.76
C ALA A 14 1.63 15.22 7.91
N GLU A 15 1.75 15.99 6.83
CA GLU A 15 2.15 17.40 6.86
C GLU A 15 1.11 18.25 7.59
N GLN A 16 -0.18 18.01 7.34
CA GLN A 16 -1.26 18.82 7.91
C GLN A 16 -1.52 18.54 9.41
N TYR A 17 -1.47 17.27 9.82
CA TYR A 17 -1.93 16.86 11.16
C TYR A 17 -0.85 16.17 12.01
N GLY A 18 0.31 15.85 11.42
CA GLY A 18 1.35 15.07 12.06
C GLY A 18 1.13 13.56 12.00
N VAL A 19 2.23 12.81 12.05
CA VAL A 19 2.25 11.35 11.81
C VAL A 19 1.41 10.51 12.78
N ARG A 20 1.10 11.04 13.97
CA ARG A 20 0.32 10.32 14.99
C ARG A 20 -1.19 10.58 14.91
N HIS A 21 -1.63 11.43 13.98
CA HIS A 21 -3.04 11.75 13.86
C HIS A 21 -3.84 10.54 13.35
N LYS A 22 -5.05 10.33 13.89
CA LYS A 22 -5.90 9.17 13.55
C LYS A 22 -6.16 9.03 12.05
N ALA A 23 -6.32 10.16 11.34
CA ALA A 23 -6.52 10.16 9.89
C ALA A 23 -5.28 9.64 9.13
N VAL A 24 -4.07 9.98 9.60
CA VAL A 24 -2.80 9.53 9.01
C VAL A 24 -2.62 8.03 9.25
N LEU A 25 -2.87 7.57 10.48
CA LEU A 25 -2.80 6.14 10.81
C LEU A 25 -3.79 5.31 9.99
N HIS A 26 -5.03 5.80 9.84
CA HIS A 26 -6.03 5.13 9.01
C HIS A 26 -5.61 5.07 7.54
N GLN A 27 -5.13 6.19 6.98
CA GLN A 27 -4.66 6.24 5.61
C GLN A 27 -3.43 5.34 5.37
N SER A 28 -2.54 5.20 6.36
CA SER A 28 -1.42 4.26 6.31
C SER A 28 -1.88 2.81 6.20
N MET A 29 -2.86 2.40 7.02
CA MET A 29 -3.41 1.04 6.95
C MET A 29 -4.05 0.73 5.58
N LEU A 30 -4.73 1.70 4.97
CA LEU A 30 -5.30 1.54 3.63
C LEU A 30 -4.20 1.36 2.58
N LEU A 31 -3.14 2.19 2.65
CA LEU A 31 -2.00 2.10 1.75
C LEU A 31 -1.28 0.75 1.90
N ASP A 32 -1.03 0.29 3.12
CA ASP A 32 -0.40 -1.01 3.39
C ASP A 32 -1.22 -2.17 2.84
N THR A 33 -2.55 -2.13 3.02
CA THR A 33 -3.46 -3.13 2.47
C THR A 33 -3.37 -3.17 0.94
N LEU A 34 -3.31 -2.01 0.30
CA LEU A 34 -3.21 -1.90 -1.16
C LEU A 34 -1.87 -2.44 -1.67
N ILE A 35 -0.76 -2.10 -0.99
CA ILE A 35 0.58 -2.61 -1.30
C ILE A 35 0.62 -4.13 -1.15
N ASN A 36 0.07 -4.66 -0.05
CA ASN A 36 0.03 -6.09 0.21
C ASN A 36 -0.79 -6.83 -0.85
N LYS A 37 -1.92 -6.27 -1.29
CA LYS A 37 -2.74 -6.83 -2.38
C LYS A 37 -1.97 -6.86 -3.71
N TYR A 38 -1.27 -5.78 -4.04
CA TYR A 38 -0.45 -5.71 -5.25
C TYR A 38 0.69 -6.74 -5.21
N ASN A 39 1.41 -6.80 -4.09
CA ASN A 39 2.50 -7.75 -3.89
C ASN A 39 2.00 -9.19 -3.98
N LYS A 40 0.85 -9.52 -3.36
CA LYS A 40 0.27 -10.87 -3.41
C LYS A 40 0.00 -11.32 -4.85
N ILE A 41 -0.63 -10.47 -5.66
CA ILE A 41 -0.90 -10.77 -7.08
C ILE A 41 0.42 -11.02 -7.83
N LYS A 42 1.41 -10.14 -7.64
CA LYS A 42 2.73 -10.26 -8.27
C LYS A 42 3.46 -11.54 -7.87
N TYR A 43 3.44 -11.90 -6.58
CA TYR A 43 4.06 -13.14 -6.08
C TYR A 43 3.33 -14.40 -6.55
N ASP A 44 2.00 -14.38 -6.61
CA ASP A 44 1.22 -15.51 -7.12
C ASP A 44 1.48 -15.73 -8.62
N ASP A 45 1.60 -14.65 -9.40
CA ASP A 45 1.98 -14.72 -10.82
C ASP A 45 3.39 -15.25 -11.02
N LEU A 46 4.34 -14.89 -10.15
CA LEU A 46 5.71 -15.42 -10.17
C LEU A 46 5.75 -16.92 -9.82
N LYS A 47 4.95 -17.36 -8.84
CA LYS A 47 4.87 -18.78 -8.47
C LYS A 47 4.26 -19.63 -9.58
N ARG A 48 3.25 -19.13 -10.29
CA ARG A 48 2.64 -19.83 -11.44
C ARG A 48 3.58 -19.97 -12.63
N LYS A 49 4.61 -19.12 -12.73
CA LYS A 49 5.61 -19.16 -13.81
C LYS A 49 6.84 -20.02 -13.50
N GLN A 50 6.96 -20.54 -12.28
CA GLN A 50 8.01 -21.51 -11.98
C GLN A 50 7.57 -22.89 -12.50
N PRO A 51 8.30 -23.50 -13.46
CA PRO A 51 8.06 -24.88 -13.80
C PRO A 51 8.39 -25.73 -12.58
N ILE A 52 7.50 -26.65 -12.25
CA ILE A 52 7.77 -27.70 -11.26
C ILE A 52 8.91 -28.52 -11.88
N ALA A 53 10.10 -28.44 -11.29
CA ALA A 53 11.27 -29.23 -11.67
C ALA A 53 11.09 -30.69 -11.22
#